data_AF-A0A1Y5LLS8-F1
#
_entry.id   AF-A0A1Y5LLS8-F1
#
_cell.length_a   1.000
_cell.length_b   1.000
_cell.length_c   1.000
_cell.angle_alpha   90.00
_cell.angle_beta   90.00
_cell.angle_gamma   90.00
#
_symmetry.space_group_name_H-M   'P 1'
#
loop_
_entity.id
_entity.type
_entity.pdbx_description
1 polymer ?
#
loop_
_entity_poly.entity_id
_entity_poly.type
_entity_poly.pdbx_seq_one_letter_code
_entity_poly.pdbx_strand_id
1 'polypeptide(L)'
;MVRALRPLAQDAAPKRFAEALQVVRGEGPESAYKALSYRSRLWINGLGPSYFTKFLYFGGYGAKRHMPQPLIMDDNVIAALNIVTDEPWQASSEHYGRYLDYAASWASELGTADDVIERRLFQIGE
;
A
#
# COMPACT_ATOMS: atom_id res chain seq x y z
N MET A 1 -2.69 -19.99 18.70
CA MET A 1 -2.74 -19.40 17.34
C MET A 1 -1.61 -18.39 17.20
N VAL A 2 -0.77 -18.52 16.17
CA VAL A 2 0.35 -17.60 15.90
C VAL A 2 -0.19 -16.20 15.58
N ARG A 3 0.48 -15.13 16.03
CA ARG A 3 0.06 -13.72 15.82
C ARG A 3 -0.34 -13.43 14.37
N ALA A 4 0.41 -13.96 13.40
CA ALA A 4 0.18 -13.78 11.97
C ALA A 4 -1.15 -14.37 11.44
N LEU A 5 -1.72 -15.36 12.13
CA LEU A 5 -3.00 -15.98 11.72
C LEU A 5 -4.22 -15.24 12.25
N ARG A 6 -4.06 -14.36 13.25
CA ARG A 6 -5.18 -13.63 13.87
C ARG A 6 -5.98 -12.77 12.89
N PRO A 7 -5.37 -12.08 11.91
CA PRO A 7 -6.12 -11.36 10.88
C PRO A 7 -7.03 -12.28 10.06
N LEU A 8 -6.51 -13.46 9.69
CA LEU A 8 -7.20 -14.42 8.81
C LEU A 8 -8.31 -15.20 9.52
N ALA A 9 -8.20 -15.36 10.84
CA ALA A 9 -9.17 -16.09 11.65
C ALA A 9 -10.44 -15.30 12.00
N GLN A 10 -10.55 -14.03 11.59
CA GLN A 10 -11.74 -13.23 11.82
C GLN A 10 -12.83 -13.58 10.80
N ASP A 11 -14.06 -13.84 11.24
CA ASP A 11 -15.19 -14.24 10.38
C ASP A 11 -15.43 -13.29 9.20
N ALA A 12 -15.25 -11.99 9.43
CA ALA A 12 -15.43 -10.96 8.40
C ALA A 12 -14.23 -10.79 7.45
N ALA A 13 -13.07 -11.39 7.75
CA ALA A 13 -11.84 -11.14 7.00
C ALA A 13 -11.94 -11.54 5.52
N PRO A 14 -12.47 -12.74 5.14
CA PRO A 14 -12.59 -13.10 3.73
C PRO A 14 -13.43 -12.10 2.94
N LYS A 15 -14.57 -11.66 3.49
CA LYS A 15 -15.44 -10.64 2.86
C LYS A 15 -14.72 -9.30 2.72
N ARG A 16 -14.03 -8.84 3.77
CA ARG A 16 -13.28 -7.58 3.76
C ARG A 16 -12.12 -7.59 2.76
N PHE A 17 -11.40 -8.70 2.65
CA PHE A 17 -10.35 -8.87 1.64
C PHE A 17 -10.93 -8.84 0.22
N ALA A 18 -12.01 -9.58 -0.04
CA ALA A 18 -12.67 -9.57 -1.33
C ALA A 18 -13.16 -8.16 -1.72
N GLU A 19 -13.76 -7.44 -0.79
CA GLU A 19 -14.21 -6.06 -1.00
C GLU A 19 -13.03 -5.10 -1.20
N ALA A 20 -11.93 -5.27 -0.47
CA ALA A 20 -10.71 -4.47 -0.68
C ALA A 20 -10.11 -4.69 -2.07
N LEU A 21 -10.16 -5.92 -2.61
CA LEU A 21 -9.77 -6.19 -4.00
C LEU A 21 -10.67 -5.50 -5.02
N GLN A 22 -11.98 -5.44 -4.75
CA GLN A 22 -12.89 -4.69 -5.60
C GLN A 22 -12.57 -3.20 -5.58
N VAL A 23 -12.27 -2.64 -4.40
CA VAL A 23 -11.92 -1.22 -4.24
C VAL A 23 -10.61 -0.89 -4.95
N VAL A 24 -9.54 -1.65 -4.75
CA VAL A 24 -8.24 -1.34 -5.40
C VAL A 24 -8.31 -1.45 -6.92
N ARG A 25 -9.09 -2.41 -7.45
CA ARG A 25 -9.28 -2.59 -8.90
C ARG A 25 -10.28 -1.60 -9.49
N GLY A 26 -11.20 -1.08 -8.69
CA GLY A 26 -12.30 -0.21 -9.11
C GLY A 26 -12.02 1.27 -8.89
N GLU A 27 -11.80 1.65 -7.64
CA GLU A 27 -11.64 3.02 -7.16
C GLU A 27 -10.18 3.44 -7.06
N GLY A 28 -9.25 2.48 -6.96
CA GLY A 28 -7.82 2.72 -6.90
C GLY A 28 -7.19 2.45 -5.52
N PRO A 29 -5.85 2.54 -5.44
CA PRO A 29 -5.09 2.13 -4.26
C PRO A 29 -5.32 2.98 -3.01
N GLU A 30 -5.43 4.30 -3.15
CA GLU A 30 -5.64 5.20 -2.00
C GLU A 30 -7.00 4.93 -1.32
N SER A 31 -8.06 4.77 -2.10
CA SER A 31 -9.39 4.40 -1.61
C SER A 31 -9.36 3.07 -0.85
N ALA A 32 -8.61 2.08 -1.35
CA ALA A 32 -8.45 0.79 -0.69
C ALA A 32 -7.65 0.92 0.63
N TYR A 33 -6.59 1.72 0.66
CA TYR A 33 -5.84 2.02 1.88
C TYR A 33 -6.76 2.64 2.95
N LYS A 34 -7.53 3.67 2.58
CA LYS A 34 -8.47 4.33 3.49
C LYS A 34 -9.52 3.36 4.03
N ALA A 35 -10.03 2.46 3.18
CA ALA A 35 -11.04 1.48 3.56
C ALA A 35 -10.50 0.43 4.56
N LEU A 36 -9.23 0.03 4.44
CA LEU A 36 -8.56 -0.95 5.31
C LEU A 36 -7.95 -0.36 6.58
N SER A 37 -7.80 0.97 6.63
CA SER A 37 -7.23 1.70 7.77
C SER A 37 -7.97 1.44 9.09
N TYR A 38 -7.31 1.74 10.22
CA TYR A 38 -7.84 1.47 11.55
C TYR A 38 -9.25 2.05 11.75
N ARG A 39 -10.19 1.20 12.19
CA ARG A 39 -11.62 1.52 12.40
C ARG A 39 -12.39 1.96 11.15
N SER A 40 -11.84 1.81 9.95
CA SER A 40 -12.56 1.98 8.69
C SER A 40 -13.44 0.77 8.35
N ARG A 41 -14.28 0.90 7.31
CA ARG A 41 -15.29 -0.11 6.93
C ARG A 41 -14.73 -1.51 6.65
N LEU A 42 -13.50 -1.62 6.13
CA LEU A 42 -12.82 -2.90 5.82
C LEU A 42 -11.71 -3.23 6.82
N TRP A 43 -11.62 -2.53 7.95
CA TRP A 43 -10.56 -2.76 8.93
C TRP A 43 -10.49 -4.23 9.37
N ILE A 44 -9.31 -4.84 9.33
CA ILE A 44 -9.05 -6.19 9.86
C ILE A 44 -8.12 -6.06 11.05
N ASN A 45 -8.55 -6.56 12.22
CA ASN A 45 -7.76 -6.40 13.43
C ASN A 45 -6.42 -7.14 13.30
N GLY A 46 -5.31 -6.48 13.67
CA GLY A 46 -3.96 -7.03 13.56
C GLY A 46 -3.37 -7.03 12.14
N LEU A 47 -4.07 -6.51 11.14
CA LEU A 47 -3.53 -6.30 9.79
C LEU A 47 -3.10 -4.84 9.63
N GLY A 48 -1.82 -4.57 9.84
CA GLY A 48 -1.24 -3.23 9.68
C GLY A 48 -1.06 -2.81 8.21
N PRO A 49 -0.81 -1.51 7.97
CA PRO A 49 -0.62 -0.95 6.63
C PRO A 49 0.49 -1.60 5.82
N SER A 50 1.63 -1.87 6.43
CA SER A 50 2.76 -2.58 5.81
C SER A 50 2.39 -3.96 5.25
N TYR A 51 1.33 -4.60 5.78
CA TYR A 51 0.85 -5.90 5.32
C TYR A 51 -0.30 -5.79 4.34
N PHE A 52 -1.28 -4.91 4.60
CA PHE A 52 -2.39 -4.80 3.68
C PHE A 52 -1.96 -4.15 2.35
N THR A 53 -0.96 -3.26 2.33
CA THR A 53 -0.44 -2.72 1.06
C THR A 53 0.18 -3.81 0.19
N LYS A 54 0.81 -4.84 0.78
CA LYS A 54 1.25 -6.06 0.06
C LYS A 54 0.07 -6.80 -0.57
N PHE A 55 -1.02 -6.96 0.18
CA PHE A 55 -2.24 -7.56 -0.35
C PHE A 55 -2.83 -6.73 -1.51
N LEU A 56 -2.82 -5.40 -1.39
CA LEU A 56 -3.28 -4.50 -2.46
C LEU A 56 -2.38 -4.55 -3.68
N TYR A 57 -1.05 -4.57 -3.52
CA TYR A 57 -0.07 -4.72 -4.61
C TYR A 57 -0.36 -5.99 -5.41
N PHE A 58 -0.28 -7.16 -4.79
CA PHE A 58 -0.48 -8.43 -5.51
C PHE A 58 -1.92 -8.60 -6.04
N GLY A 59 -2.89 -7.97 -5.40
CA GLY A 59 -4.29 -8.06 -5.77
C GLY A 59 -4.73 -7.09 -6.87
N GLY A 60 -4.10 -5.92 -6.96
CA GLY A 60 -4.56 -4.80 -7.78
C GLY A 60 -3.57 -4.34 -8.85
N TYR A 61 -2.30 -4.74 -8.79
CA TYR A 61 -1.30 -4.34 -9.78
C TYR A 61 -1.71 -4.79 -11.18
N GLY A 62 -1.61 -3.89 -12.15
CA GLY A 62 -1.99 -4.08 -13.54
C GLY A 62 -3.50 -4.10 -13.81
N ALA A 63 -4.37 -3.98 -12.80
CA ALA A 63 -5.82 -4.06 -12.99
C ALA A 63 -6.40 -2.87 -13.77
N LYS A 64 -5.79 -1.68 -13.64
CA LYS A 64 -6.15 -0.49 -14.40
C LYS A 64 -4.89 0.29 -14.77
N ARG A 65 -4.56 0.32 -16.07
CA ARG A 65 -3.36 1.00 -16.59
C ARG A 65 -3.39 2.53 -16.48
N HIS A 66 -4.58 3.12 -16.33
CA HIS A 66 -4.77 4.58 -16.26
C HIS A 66 -4.92 5.11 -14.83
N MET A 67 -4.70 4.26 -13.81
CA MET A 67 -4.69 4.64 -12.40
C MET A 67 -3.31 4.38 -11.81
N PRO A 68 -2.93 5.09 -10.73
CA PRO A 68 -1.74 4.74 -9.96
C PRO A 68 -1.74 3.26 -9.59
N GLN A 69 -0.59 2.59 -9.75
CA GLN A 69 -0.47 1.19 -9.34
C GLN A 69 -0.45 1.11 -7.81
N PRO A 70 -1.08 0.10 -7.18
CA PRO A 70 -0.87 -0.16 -5.77
C PRO A 70 0.59 -0.56 -5.54
N LEU A 71 1.30 0.18 -4.71
CA LEU A 71 2.67 -0.11 -4.27
C LEU A 71 2.69 -0.47 -2.78
N ILE A 72 3.75 -1.15 -2.35
CA ILE A 72 3.95 -1.52 -0.95
C ILE A 72 4.53 -0.31 -0.21
N MET A 73 3.84 0.10 0.86
CA MET A 73 4.35 1.11 1.80
C MET A 73 4.54 0.47 3.17
N ASP A 74 5.71 -0.12 3.39
CA ASP A 74 6.14 -0.65 4.67
C ASP A 74 7.14 0.28 5.38
N ASP A 75 7.63 -0.16 6.54
CA ASP A 75 8.45 0.68 7.42
C ASP A 75 9.78 1.06 6.76
N ASN A 76 10.33 0.20 5.89
CA ASN A 76 11.55 0.49 5.13
C ASN A 76 11.28 1.54 4.05
N VAL A 77 10.16 1.43 3.33
CA VAL A 77 9.77 2.45 2.35
C VAL A 77 9.53 3.80 3.04
N ILE A 78 8.88 3.81 4.22
CA ILE A 78 8.70 5.03 5.01
C ILE A 78 10.06 5.60 5.46
N ALA A 79 10.98 4.76 5.94
CA ALA A 79 12.33 5.20 6.33
C ALA A 79 13.10 5.82 5.15
N ALA A 80 13.04 5.20 3.98
CA ALA A 80 13.65 5.75 2.77
C ALA A 80 13.02 7.07 2.34
N LEU A 81 11.68 7.18 2.37
CA LEU A 81 10.98 8.43 2.05
C LEU A 81 11.41 9.57 2.99
N ASN A 82 11.57 9.31 4.29
CA ASN A 82 12.13 10.29 5.22
C ASN A 82 13.51 10.79 4.79
N ILE A 83 14.38 9.89 4.33
CA ILE A 83 15.75 10.22 3.91
C ILE A 83 15.77 11.00 2.59
N VAL A 84 15.05 10.53 1.57
CA VAL A 84 15.18 11.06 0.20
C VAL A 84 14.41 12.35 -0.02
N THR A 85 13.38 12.63 0.79
CA THR A 85 12.58 13.85 0.68
C THR A 85 12.89 14.87 1.76
N ASP A 86 13.68 14.50 2.78
CA ASP A 86 13.96 15.34 3.97
C ASP A 86 12.67 15.85 4.66
N GLU A 87 11.64 15.00 4.71
CA GLU A 87 10.34 15.31 5.33
C GLU A 87 9.84 14.13 6.17
N PRO A 88 9.02 14.35 7.21
CA PRO A 88 8.46 13.25 7.99
C PRO A 88 7.38 12.48 7.20
N TRP A 89 7.53 11.16 7.12
CA TRP A 89 6.55 10.23 6.55
C TRP A 89 5.96 9.30 7.61
N GLN A 90 4.69 8.94 7.45
CA GLN A 90 3.95 8.06 8.34
C GLN A 90 3.00 7.16 7.57
N ALA A 91 2.56 6.08 8.20
CA ALA A 91 1.60 5.16 7.62
C ALA A 91 0.16 5.72 7.65
N SER A 92 -0.13 6.69 6.77
CA SER A 92 -1.46 7.29 6.58
C SER A 92 -1.94 7.18 5.13
N SER A 93 -3.24 7.32 4.90
CA SER A 93 -3.81 7.31 3.54
C SER A 93 -3.30 8.47 2.69
N GLU A 94 -3.14 9.63 3.30
CA GLU A 94 -2.63 10.84 2.64
C GLU A 94 -1.19 10.66 2.18
N HIS A 95 -0.32 10.15 3.07
CA HIS A 95 1.08 9.90 2.71
C HIS A 95 1.18 8.73 1.73
N TYR A 96 0.30 7.73 1.83
CA TYR A 96 0.25 6.67 0.84
C TYR A 96 -0.08 7.21 -0.56
N GLY A 97 -1.10 8.07 -0.70
CA GLY A 97 -1.40 8.73 -1.98
C GLY A 97 -0.21 9.53 -2.52
N ARG A 98 0.38 10.38 -1.67
CA ARG A 98 1.58 11.18 -2.01
C ARG A 98 2.76 10.31 -2.47
N TYR A 99 2.96 9.18 -1.81
CA TYR A 99 4.00 8.22 -2.17
C TYR A 99 3.77 7.63 -3.57
N LEU A 100 2.54 7.25 -3.93
CA LEU A 100 2.24 6.73 -5.26
C LEU A 100 2.48 7.78 -6.36
N ASP A 101 2.14 9.04 -6.09
CA ASP A 101 2.41 10.14 -7.03
C ASP A 101 3.92 10.37 -7.20
N TYR A 102 4.70 10.31 -6.12
CA TYR A 102 6.16 10.41 -6.19
C TYR A 102 6.78 9.23 -6.96
N ALA A 103 6.32 8.01 -6.69
CA ALA A 103 6.81 6.83 -7.37
C ALA A 103 6.54 6.90 -8.88
N ALA A 104 5.34 7.34 -9.29
CA ALA A 104 4.98 7.54 -10.69
C ALA A 104 5.81 8.67 -11.34
N SER A 105 6.03 9.79 -10.65
CA SER A 105 6.87 10.89 -11.17
C SER A 105 8.31 10.43 -11.38
N TRP A 106 8.92 9.79 -10.37
CA TRP A 106 10.28 9.29 -10.46
C TRP A 106 10.43 8.17 -11.50
N ALA A 107 9.45 7.30 -11.63
CA ALA A 107 9.44 6.27 -12.67
C ALA A 107 9.42 6.88 -14.07
N SER A 108 8.60 7.91 -14.29
CA SER A 108 8.54 8.68 -15.53
C SER A 108 9.88 9.38 -15.83
N GLU A 109 10.45 10.08 -14.86
CA GLU A 109 11.73 10.80 -14.99
C GLU A 109 12.91 9.87 -15.30
N LEU A 110 12.92 8.67 -14.71
CA LEU A 110 14.00 7.68 -14.85
C LEU A 110 13.76 6.65 -15.96
N GLY A 111 12.62 6.70 -16.65
CA GLY A 111 12.27 5.74 -17.70
C GLY A 111 12.14 4.30 -17.20
N THR A 112 11.55 4.11 -16.01
CA THR A 112 11.36 2.80 -15.36
C THR A 112 9.90 2.59 -14.93
N ALA A 113 9.63 1.50 -14.21
CA ALA A 113 8.30 1.19 -13.67
C ALA A 113 8.18 1.60 -12.19
N ASP A 114 6.97 1.94 -11.75
CA ASP A 114 6.68 2.42 -10.40
C ASP A 114 7.12 1.43 -9.30
N ASP A 115 7.03 0.13 -9.55
CA ASP A 115 7.46 -0.93 -8.62
C ASP A 115 8.99 -1.10 -8.55
N VAL A 116 9.73 -0.65 -9.57
CA VAL A 116 11.19 -0.52 -9.49
C VAL A 116 11.58 0.59 -8.52
N ILE A 117 10.81 1.69 -8.50
CA ILE A 117 10.98 2.79 -7.55
C ILE A 117 10.68 2.33 -6.12
N GLU A 118 9.55 1.63 -5.90
CA GLU A 118 9.25 0.96 -4.62
C GLU A 118 10.43 0.10 -4.16
N ARG A 119 10.92 -0.78 -5.04
CA ARG A 119 12.03 -1.69 -4.74
C ARG A 119 13.29 -0.92 -4.34
N ARG A 120 13.57 0.21 -5.00
CA ARG A 120 14.73 1.03 -4.68
C ARG A 120 14.58 1.73 -3.33
N LEU A 121 13.41 2.27 -3.02
CA LEU A 121 13.11 2.85 -1.71
C LEU A 121 13.25 1.81 -0.60
N PHE A 122 12.68 0.61 -0.78
CA PHE A 122 12.83 -0.48 0.18
C PHE A 122 14.30 -0.77 0.52
N GLN A 123 15.20 -0.79 -0.48
CA GLN A 123 16.64 -0.99 -0.27
C GLN A 123 17.35 0.17 0.46
N ILE A 124 16.86 1.40 0.31
CA ILE A 124 17.44 2.57 0.99
C ILE A 124 17.09 2.57 2.48
N GLY A 125 15.92 2.03 2.83
CA GLY A 125 15.44 1.98 4.21
C GLY A 125 15.70 0.66 4.95
N GLU A 126 16.35 -0.32 4.33
CA GLU A 126 16.91 -1.52 4.99
C GLU A 126 18.17 -1.18 5.80
#